data_AF-A0A6C0B1C1-F1
#
_entry.id   AF-A0A6C0B1C1-F1
#
_cell.length_a   1.000
_cell.length_b   1.000
_cell.length_c   1.000
_cell.angle_alpha   90.00
_cell.angle_beta   90.00
_cell.angle_gamma   90.00
#
_symmetry.space_group_name_H-M   'P 1'
#
loop_
_entity.id
_entity.type
_entity.pdbx_description
1 polymer ?
#
loop_
_entity_poly.entity_id
_entity_poly.type
_entity_poly.pdbx_seq_one_letter_code
_entity_poly.pdbx_strand_id
1 'polypeptide(L)'
;MSAFQEQNNNYNNNQNQNVFPRENIIQNATMTFHVGPSPSITSDEPDQPKKVFQVFPDPNESSLSFGVLHITIADTPMLTQELVLDISSDISGSMSDECPDGRSKSKHAINTIQNIITAISNKTETNVIVSTYGFDEKIMPVITDTKITQENADALRAMLTQLQPRGTTNIYQSLELQKERAQKRSTQANITNITLTDGEANAGKSTDYNVMSEQVAPNCTNIFIGFGKDHNASGLQKLANAQPNGSYFYIAEIEKGPIVFGEIIHQLIYTALTDITIQMTNAEIYDYKTNSWKSELHIPSLVSEATKTYHVRSTAPDAVSASISACSAIHEETTPTEIENDIFSVPHLQDEDGTIVPDSLGVYMFRQRTQELLFRAHKNSLAKENRLLLDCGTRTLLAEEEQQIKREMREHYTFMKKYAEQEKMETDELLSSLMTDIAVVLQTFGGKKATMYSAARGDSQGKQTSHNVSQVNPEDLAAPLKRQRNARFAASGGGGDGYSPAFLRQTGINDNDNDNDNDDEDDDLSNFAQPVLMTALSRSNTTPKQKELMRDLSVGVSAIDELEED
;
A
#
# COMPACT_ATOMS: atom_id res chain seq x y z
N MET A 1 -7.43 65.03 10.89
CA MET A 1 -6.26 64.13 10.72
C MET A 1 -5.94 63.26 11.93
N SER A 2 -6.66 63.32 13.06
CA SER A 2 -6.39 62.42 14.22
C SER A 2 -7.44 61.32 14.45
N ALA A 3 -8.55 61.30 13.70
CA ALA A 3 -9.58 60.24 13.79
C ALA A 3 -9.39 59.09 12.76
N PHE A 4 -8.44 59.22 11.84
CA PHE A 4 -8.15 58.18 10.82
C PHE A 4 -6.99 57.25 11.21
N GLN A 5 -6.30 57.51 12.33
CA GLN A 5 -5.22 56.65 12.83
C GLN A 5 -5.68 55.65 13.90
N GLU A 6 -6.81 55.87 14.57
CA GLU A 6 -7.33 54.92 15.56
C GLU A 6 -8.15 53.78 14.94
N GLN A 7 -8.70 53.94 13.73
CA GLN A 7 -9.36 52.83 13.02
C GLN A 7 -8.38 51.86 12.34
N ASN A 8 -7.15 52.30 12.01
CA ASN A 8 -6.13 51.41 11.46
C ASN A 8 -5.39 50.57 12.51
N ASN A 9 -5.39 51.00 13.78
CA ASN A 9 -4.80 50.19 14.86
C ASN A 9 -5.76 49.13 15.43
N ASN A 10 -7.07 49.25 15.20
CA ASN A 10 -8.05 48.23 15.58
C ASN A 10 -8.36 47.21 14.47
N TYR A 11 -7.92 47.45 13.22
CA TYR A 11 -8.03 46.46 12.15
C TYR A 11 -6.88 45.43 12.13
N ASN A 12 -5.73 45.77 12.74
CA ASN A 12 -4.58 44.87 12.82
C ASN A 12 -4.54 43.97 14.08
N ASN A 13 -5.46 44.14 15.03
CA ASN A 13 -5.51 43.34 16.27
C ASN A 13 -6.59 42.25 16.28
N ASN A 14 -7.39 42.12 15.21
CA ASN A 14 -8.44 41.09 15.07
C ASN A 14 -8.12 40.01 14.01
N GLN A 15 -6.87 39.93 13.54
CA GLN A 15 -6.35 38.78 12.78
C GLN A 15 -5.46 37.84 13.63
N ASN A 16 -5.66 37.81 14.95
CA ASN A 16 -5.39 36.58 15.70
C ASN A 16 -6.52 35.59 15.40
N GLN A 17 -6.56 35.09 14.17
CA GLN A 17 -7.12 33.75 13.95
C GLN A 17 -6.36 32.82 14.90
N ASN A 18 -7.07 31.89 15.53
CA ASN A 18 -6.45 30.78 16.26
C ASN A 18 -5.57 29.98 15.29
N VAL A 19 -4.33 30.44 15.07
CA VAL A 19 -3.34 29.71 14.30
C VAL A 19 -2.98 28.52 15.18
N PHE A 20 -3.31 27.33 14.71
CA PHE A 20 -3.01 26.07 15.39
C PHE A 20 -1.50 26.05 15.72
N PRO A 21 -1.09 25.96 17.00
CA PRO A 21 0.33 26.08 17.34
C PRO A 21 1.17 24.97 16.71
N ARG A 22 2.33 25.33 16.14
CA ARG A 22 3.21 24.40 15.43
C ARG A 22 3.66 23.25 16.32
N GLU A 23 4.02 23.58 17.56
CA GLU A 23 4.44 22.65 18.60
C GLU A 23 3.36 21.63 18.99
N ASN A 24 2.10 21.88 18.64
CA ASN A 24 0.99 20.99 18.96
C ASN A 24 0.59 20.08 17.79
N ILE A 25 1.29 20.13 16.64
CA ILE A 25 0.94 19.30 15.47
C ILE A 25 1.16 17.82 15.79
N ILE A 26 2.28 17.49 16.43
CA ILE A 26 2.50 16.17 17.02
C ILE A 26 1.85 16.20 18.41
N GLN A 27 0.71 15.53 18.55
CA GLN A 27 0.01 15.45 19.83
C GLN A 27 0.79 14.59 20.83
N ASN A 28 1.37 13.50 20.34
CA ASN A 28 2.14 12.58 21.15
C ASN A 28 3.13 11.79 20.29
N ALA A 29 4.35 11.63 20.78
CA ALA A 29 5.32 10.69 20.23
C ALA A 29 5.89 9.85 21.37
N THR A 30 5.62 8.54 21.35
CA THR A 30 6.06 7.63 22.42
C THR A 30 6.78 6.44 21.84
N MET A 31 7.87 6.04 22.51
CA MET A 31 8.63 4.87 22.16
C MET A 31 8.55 3.86 23.29
N THR A 32 8.17 2.62 22.97
CA THR A 32 8.09 1.53 23.94
C THR A 32 8.89 0.33 23.44
N PHE A 33 9.57 -0.35 24.36
CA PHE A 33 10.29 -1.59 24.05
C PHE A 33 9.59 -2.77 24.69
N HIS A 34 9.56 -3.89 23.97
CA HIS A 34 8.93 -5.11 24.43
C HIS A 34 9.63 -5.62 25.69
N VAL A 35 8.83 -5.86 26.73
CA VAL A 35 9.29 -6.53 27.95
C VAL A 35 8.40 -7.69 28.23
N GLY A 36 8.96 -8.89 28.15
CA GLY A 36 8.23 -10.12 28.40
C GLY A 36 8.79 -11.30 27.61
N PRO A 37 8.19 -12.48 27.79
CA PRO A 37 8.47 -13.59 26.90
C PRO A 37 7.94 -13.29 25.50
N SER A 38 8.72 -13.64 24.48
CA SER A 38 8.25 -13.58 23.10
C SER A 38 6.96 -14.40 22.93
N PRO A 39 6.09 -14.03 21.98
CA PRO A 39 4.88 -14.78 21.68
C PRO A 39 5.20 -16.27 21.50
N SER A 40 4.43 -17.16 22.12
CA SER A 40 4.68 -18.59 22.04
C SER A 40 3.37 -19.35 21.93
N ILE A 41 3.40 -20.48 21.22
CA ILE A 41 2.26 -21.38 21.11
C ILE A 41 2.60 -22.74 21.72
N THR A 42 1.64 -23.33 22.41
CA THR A 42 1.72 -24.74 22.81
C THR A 42 1.41 -25.64 21.61
N SER A 43 2.19 -26.71 21.46
CA SER A 43 1.86 -27.76 20.48
C SER A 43 0.64 -28.54 20.95
N ASP A 44 -0.10 -29.10 19.99
CA ASP A 44 -1.24 -29.99 20.26
C ASP A 44 -0.78 -31.35 20.80
N GLU A 45 0.50 -31.69 20.59
CA GLU A 45 1.12 -32.89 21.15
C GLU A 45 1.66 -32.63 22.56
N PRO A 46 1.29 -33.45 23.56
CA PRO A 46 1.56 -33.20 24.97
C PRO A 46 3.06 -33.17 25.35
N ASP A 47 3.94 -33.70 24.50
CA ASP A 47 5.38 -33.81 24.76
C ASP A 47 6.25 -32.89 23.88
N GLN A 48 5.64 -32.07 23.01
CA GLN A 48 6.41 -31.15 22.16
C GLN A 48 6.71 -29.81 22.87
N PRO A 49 7.93 -29.28 22.73
CA PRO A 49 8.29 -28.00 23.34
C PRO A 49 7.43 -26.86 22.78
N LYS A 50 7.14 -25.85 23.61
CA LYS A 50 6.48 -24.62 23.18
C LYS A 50 7.26 -24.00 22.03
N LYS A 51 6.58 -23.70 20.92
CA LYS A 51 7.18 -23.00 19.78
C LYS A 51 7.19 -21.50 20.10
N VAL A 52 8.38 -20.93 20.26
CA VAL A 52 8.56 -19.51 20.56
C VAL A 52 8.78 -18.74 19.26
N PHE A 53 8.07 -17.62 19.11
CA PHE A 53 8.23 -16.70 17.99
C PHE A 53 9.55 -15.94 18.11
N GLN A 54 10.31 -15.91 17.02
CA GLN A 54 11.55 -15.15 16.92
C GLN A 54 11.36 -14.07 15.86
N VAL A 55 11.33 -12.80 16.29
CA VAL A 55 11.29 -11.65 15.37
C VAL A 55 12.58 -11.54 14.58
N PHE A 56 13.70 -11.78 15.26
CA PHE A 56 15.04 -11.73 14.69
C PHE A 56 15.58 -13.16 14.64
N PRO A 57 15.41 -13.89 13.51
CA PRO A 57 15.84 -15.27 13.39
C PRO A 57 17.36 -15.42 13.24
N ASP A 58 18.10 -14.33 12.96
CA ASP A 58 19.56 -14.37 12.87
C ASP A 58 20.18 -14.51 14.27
N PRO A 59 21.01 -15.54 14.53
CA PRO A 59 21.69 -15.71 15.81
C PRO A 59 22.52 -14.50 16.24
N ASN A 60 23.05 -13.72 15.28
CA ASN A 60 23.83 -12.52 15.56
C ASN A 60 22.98 -11.36 16.08
N GLU A 61 21.65 -11.45 15.93
CA GLU A 61 20.69 -10.44 16.36
C GLU A 61 20.02 -10.79 17.70
N SER A 62 20.47 -11.86 18.38
CA SER A 62 19.89 -12.34 19.65
C SER A 62 19.93 -11.32 20.80
N SER A 63 20.77 -10.29 20.71
CA SER A 63 20.88 -9.21 21.71
C SER A 63 19.96 -8.01 21.41
N LEU A 64 19.24 -8.03 20.28
CA LEU A 64 18.36 -6.94 19.89
C LEU A 64 17.01 -7.05 20.58
N SER A 65 16.60 -5.94 21.18
CA SER A 65 15.26 -5.74 21.72
C SER A 65 14.37 -5.09 20.67
N PHE A 66 13.15 -5.59 20.52
CA PHE A 66 12.13 -5.03 19.65
C PHE A 66 11.36 -3.92 20.37
N GLY A 67 11.07 -2.84 19.67
CA GLY A 67 10.25 -1.73 20.16
C GLY A 67 9.40 -1.12 19.07
N VAL A 68 8.55 -0.19 19.48
CA VAL A 68 7.67 0.57 18.58
C VAL A 68 7.76 2.05 18.90
N LEU A 69 7.70 2.87 17.86
CA LEU A 69 7.55 4.32 17.93
C LEU A 69 6.14 4.67 17.43
N HIS A 70 5.31 5.17 18.33
CA HIS A 70 3.97 5.66 18.04
C HIS A 70 4.00 7.18 17.89
N ILE A 71 3.56 7.66 16.72
CA ILE A 71 3.41 9.09 16.43
C ILE A 71 1.92 9.35 16.22
N THR A 72 1.36 10.26 17.02
CA THR A 72 -0.03 10.70 16.93
C THR A 72 -0.06 12.16 16.49
N ILE A 73 -0.71 12.43 15.36
CA ILE A 73 -0.93 13.78 14.87
C ILE A 73 -2.23 14.32 15.46
N ALA A 74 -2.20 15.58 15.90
CA ALA A 74 -3.38 16.25 16.44
C ALA A 74 -4.47 16.44 15.38
N ASP A 75 -5.67 16.81 15.83
CA ASP A 75 -6.73 17.31 14.96
C ASP A 75 -6.35 18.70 14.42
N THR A 76 -5.67 18.70 13.27
CA THR A 76 -5.27 19.91 12.56
C THR A 76 -6.35 20.40 11.59
N PRO A 77 -6.43 21.72 11.35
CA PRO A 77 -7.34 22.28 10.36
C PRO A 77 -7.01 21.82 8.93
N MET A 78 -7.99 21.98 8.04
CA MET A 78 -7.83 21.75 6.61
C MET A 78 -6.89 22.79 5.99
N LEU A 79 -6.15 22.40 4.96
CA LEU A 79 -5.26 23.29 4.24
C LEU A 79 -6.04 24.36 3.47
N THR A 80 -5.63 25.62 3.63
CA THR A 80 -6.18 26.78 2.90
C THR A 80 -5.44 27.07 1.59
N GLN A 81 -4.28 26.43 1.39
CA GLN A 81 -3.46 26.56 0.19
C GLN A 81 -4.20 26.10 -1.07
N GLU A 82 -3.78 26.65 -2.21
CA GLU A 82 -4.31 26.22 -3.50
C GLU A 82 -3.83 24.79 -3.83
N LEU A 83 -4.78 23.86 -3.89
CA LEU A 83 -4.57 22.47 -4.31
C LEU A 83 -5.03 22.33 -5.75
N VAL A 84 -4.17 21.79 -6.62
CA VAL A 84 -4.50 21.49 -8.01
C VAL A 84 -4.61 19.99 -8.19
N LEU A 85 -5.80 19.50 -8.53
CA LEU A 85 -6.08 18.11 -8.87
C LEU A 85 -6.11 17.95 -10.39
N ASP A 86 -5.11 17.29 -10.97
CA ASP A 86 -5.02 17.02 -12.40
C ASP A 86 -5.26 15.54 -12.69
N ILE A 87 -6.50 15.22 -13.07
CA ILE A 87 -6.98 13.84 -13.22
C ILE A 87 -6.94 13.43 -14.70
N SER A 88 -6.07 12.48 -15.02
CA SER A 88 -6.08 11.71 -16.27
C SER A 88 -6.92 10.45 -16.11
N SER A 89 -8.02 10.36 -16.83
CA SER A 89 -8.83 9.14 -16.90
C SER A 89 -8.59 8.41 -18.22
N ASP A 90 -8.27 7.14 -18.15
CA ASP A 90 -8.30 6.25 -19.31
C ASP A 90 -9.73 6.21 -19.85
N ILE A 91 -9.86 6.40 -21.16
CA ILE A 91 -11.12 6.26 -21.90
C ILE A 91 -10.96 5.26 -23.04
N SER A 92 -10.07 4.29 -22.91
CA SER A 92 -9.87 3.20 -23.87
C SER A 92 -11.11 2.29 -24.01
N GLY A 93 -11.13 1.46 -25.06
CA GLY A 93 -12.24 0.54 -25.29
C GLY A 93 -12.54 -0.43 -24.14
N SER A 94 -11.53 -0.89 -23.40
CA SER A 94 -11.69 -1.78 -22.23
C SER A 94 -12.49 -1.15 -21.10
N MET A 95 -12.49 0.18 -21.00
CA MET A 95 -13.30 0.92 -20.03
C MET A 95 -14.82 0.82 -20.31
N SER A 96 -15.24 0.19 -21.41
CA SER A 96 -16.65 -0.14 -21.69
C SER A 96 -17.10 -1.47 -21.08
N ASP A 97 -16.18 -2.30 -20.59
CA ASP A 97 -16.51 -3.59 -19.97
C ASP A 97 -17.45 -3.39 -18.78
N GLU A 98 -18.48 -4.24 -18.70
CA GLU A 98 -19.43 -4.26 -17.60
C GLU A 98 -18.82 -4.94 -16.37
N CYS A 99 -19.02 -4.32 -15.22
CA CYS A 99 -18.69 -4.86 -13.93
C CYS A 99 -19.87 -5.69 -13.37
N PRO A 100 -19.70 -6.46 -12.28
CA PRO A 100 -20.76 -7.32 -11.74
C PRO A 100 -22.07 -6.60 -11.41
N ASP A 101 -22.03 -5.28 -11.15
CA ASP A 101 -23.19 -4.44 -10.87
C ASP A 101 -23.94 -3.96 -12.13
N GLY A 102 -23.48 -4.35 -13.33
CA GLY A 102 -24.06 -3.99 -14.62
C GLY A 102 -23.72 -2.58 -15.10
N ARG A 103 -22.78 -1.88 -14.45
CA ARG A 103 -22.24 -0.59 -14.92
C ARG A 103 -20.88 -0.82 -15.59
N SER A 104 -20.52 0.04 -16.54
CA SER A 104 -19.18 -0.01 -17.14
C SER A 104 -18.12 0.53 -16.19
N LYS A 105 -16.87 0.07 -16.35
CA LYS A 105 -15.70 0.63 -15.63
C LYS A 105 -15.60 2.16 -15.75
N SER A 106 -15.80 2.68 -16.96
CA SER A 106 -15.87 4.14 -17.22
C SER A 106 -16.94 4.84 -16.40
N LYS A 107 -18.12 4.24 -16.26
CA LYS A 107 -19.21 4.84 -15.47
C LYS A 107 -18.85 4.92 -13.99
N HIS A 108 -18.17 3.89 -13.46
CA HIS A 108 -17.64 3.91 -12.09
C HIS A 108 -16.56 4.98 -11.90
N ALA A 109 -15.61 5.08 -12.82
CA ALA A 109 -14.58 6.13 -12.79
C ALA A 109 -15.20 7.55 -12.84
N ILE A 110 -16.15 7.78 -13.75
CA ILE A 110 -16.87 9.06 -13.88
C ILE A 110 -17.64 9.40 -12.61
N ASN A 111 -18.43 8.45 -12.08
CA ASN A 111 -19.19 8.63 -10.85
C ASN A 111 -18.26 8.97 -9.68
N THR A 112 -17.10 8.33 -9.60
CA THR A 112 -16.11 8.60 -8.55
C THR A 112 -15.59 10.03 -8.64
N ILE A 113 -15.23 10.52 -9.82
CA ILE A 113 -14.80 11.92 -10.02
C ILE A 113 -15.94 12.90 -9.72
N GLN A 114 -17.19 12.57 -10.09
CA GLN A 114 -18.37 13.38 -9.76
C GLN A 114 -18.59 13.48 -8.24
N ASN A 115 -18.38 12.39 -7.51
CA ASN A 115 -18.50 12.37 -6.06
C ASN A 115 -17.38 13.20 -5.41
N ILE A 116 -16.15 13.17 -5.93
CA ILE A 116 -15.05 14.04 -5.49
C ILE A 116 -15.42 15.52 -5.62
N ILE A 117 -15.94 15.93 -6.79
CA ILE A 117 -16.39 17.31 -7.00
C ILE A 117 -17.47 17.69 -6.00
N THR A 118 -18.42 16.78 -5.75
CA THR A 118 -19.50 17.00 -4.78
C THR A 118 -18.96 17.19 -3.37
N ALA A 119 -18.13 16.26 -2.89
CA ALA A 119 -17.55 16.29 -1.55
C ALA A 119 -16.68 17.54 -1.31
N ILE A 120 -15.89 17.95 -2.31
CA ILE A 120 -15.10 19.18 -2.24
C ILE A 120 -16.01 20.41 -2.24
N SER A 121 -17.02 20.45 -3.11
CA SER A 121 -17.93 21.61 -3.21
C SER A 121 -18.76 21.86 -1.94
N ASN A 122 -19.01 20.82 -1.15
CA ASN A 122 -19.70 20.92 0.13
C ASN A 122 -18.80 21.53 1.24
N LYS A 123 -17.48 21.58 1.03
CA LYS A 123 -16.51 22.13 1.99
C LYS A 123 -16.16 23.57 1.62
N THR A 124 -16.77 24.53 2.30
CA THR A 124 -16.71 25.97 2.00
C THR A 124 -15.32 26.61 2.13
N GLU A 125 -14.39 25.96 2.82
CA GLU A 125 -13.05 26.49 3.12
C GLU A 125 -11.97 25.97 2.15
N THR A 126 -12.34 25.10 1.19
CA THR A 126 -11.37 24.48 0.29
C THR A 126 -11.02 25.35 -0.92
N ASN A 127 -9.73 25.46 -1.23
CA ASN A 127 -9.24 26.13 -2.44
C ASN A 127 -8.71 25.09 -3.45
N VAL A 128 -9.62 24.29 -4.02
CA VAL A 128 -9.26 23.23 -4.97
C VAL A 128 -9.58 23.62 -6.40
N ILE A 129 -8.57 23.53 -7.26
CA ILE A 129 -8.69 23.66 -8.71
C ILE A 129 -8.64 22.25 -9.31
N VAL A 130 -9.64 21.91 -10.13
CA VAL A 130 -9.69 20.62 -10.82
C VAL A 130 -9.44 20.79 -12.31
N SER A 131 -8.68 19.84 -12.85
CA SER A 131 -8.54 19.57 -14.27
C SER A 131 -8.84 18.10 -14.51
N THR A 132 -9.58 17.80 -15.56
CA THR A 132 -9.90 16.42 -15.91
C THR A 132 -9.83 16.25 -17.41
N TYR A 133 -9.16 15.20 -17.85
CA TYR A 133 -9.07 14.84 -19.26
C TYR A 133 -9.15 13.34 -19.45
N GLY A 134 -9.77 12.95 -20.56
CA GLY A 134 -9.72 11.58 -21.06
C GLY A 134 -8.48 11.36 -21.90
N PHE A 135 -7.83 10.21 -21.79
CA PHE A 135 -6.78 9.80 -22.71
C PHE A 135 -7.11 8.47 -23.39
N ASP A 136 -6.89 8.43 -24.71
CA ASP A 136 -6.94 7.23 -25.55
C ASP A 136 -5.71 7.20 -26.48
N GLU A 137 -5.86 7.32 -27.80
CA GLU A 137 -4.80 7.73 -28.75
C GLU A 137 -4.52 9.24 -28.70
N LYS A 138 -5.49 10.01 -28.21
CA LYS A 138 -5.52 11.47 -28.12
C LYS A 138 -5.95 11.90 -26.72
N ILE A 139 -5.63 13.14 -26.38
CA ILE A 139 -6.13 13.78 -25.16
C ILE A 139 -7.44 14.49 -25.48
N MET A 140 -8.45 14.26 -24.64
CA MET A 140 -9.72 14.96 -24.65
C MET A 140 -9.88 15.76 -23.35
N PRO A 141 -9.59 17.07 -23.34
CA PRO A 141 -9.83 17.90 -22.17
C PRO A 141 -11.34 18.00 -21.91
N VAL A 142 -11.75 17.82 -20.65
CA VAL A 142 -13.15 17.90 -20.22
C VAL A 142 -13.34 19.06 -19.26
N ILE A 143 -12.46 19.17 -18.26
CA ILE A 143 -12.42 20.29 -17.32
C ILE A 143 -11.01 20.88 -17.33
N THR A 144 -10.91 22.20 -17.48
CA THR A 144 -9.63 22.92 -17.53
C THR A 144 -9.52 23.89 -16.36
N ASP A 145 -8.53 23.66 -15.48
CA ASP A 145 -8.10 24.54 -14.37
C ASP A 145 -9.25 25.37 -13.76
N THR A 146 -10.31 24.68 -13.31
CA THR A 146 -11.50 25.33 -12.77
C THR A 146 -11.54 25.14 -11.26
N LYS A 147 -11.64 26.25 -10.51
CA LYS A 147 -11.86 26.21 -9.07
C LYS A 147 -13.24 25.61 -8.77
N ILE A 148 -13.30 24.60 -7.91
CA ILE A 148 -14.57 23.99 -7.50
C ILE A 148 -15.29 24.95 -6.55
N THR A 149 -16.56 25.23 -6.85
CA THR A 149 -17.47 26.00 -5.99
C THR A 149 -18.83 25.31 -5.95
N GLN A 150 -19.63 25.59 -4.92
CA GLN A 150 -20.98 25.04 -4.83
C GLN A 150 -21.86 25.46 -6.04
N GLU A 151 -21.61 26.63 -6.62
CA GLU A 151 -22.35 27.15 -7.77
C GLU A 151 -22.02 26.44 -9.09
N ASN A 152 -20.77 25.97 -9.25
CA ASN A 152 -20.33 25.34 -10.50
C ASN A 152 -20.28 23.81 -10.46
N ALA A 153 -20.40 23.21 -9.28
CA ALA A 153 -20.28 21.76 -9.08
C ALA A 153 -21.19 20.95 -10.03
N ASP A 154 -22.46 21.34 -10.16
CA ASP A 154 -23.42 20.67 -11.07
C ASP A 154 -22.98 20.71 -12.53
N ALA A 155 -22.48 21.86 -12.98
CA ALA A 155 -22.00 22.04 -14.34
C ALA A 155 -20.73 21.20 -14.59
N LEU A 156 -19.80 21.18 -13.62
CA LEU A 156 -18.59 20.35 -13.70
C LEU A 156 -18.93 18.86 -13.78
N ARG A 157 -19.86 18.39 -12.94
CA ARG A 157 -20.32 16.98 -12.95
C ARG A 157 -20.96 16.60 -14.28
N ALA A 158 -21.77 17.49 -14.86
CA ALA A 158 -22.38 17.27 -16.16
C ALA A 158 -21.34 17.21 -17.30
N MET A 159 -20.23 17.95 -17.22
CA MET A 159 -19.17 17.86 -18.23
C MET A 159 -18.49 16.49 -18.26
N LEU A 160 -18.34 15.83 -17.11
CA LEU A 160 -17.69 14.52 -17.02
C LEU A 160 -18.39 13.41 -17.81
N THR A 161 -19.68 13.54 -18.13
CA THR A 161 -20.40 12.56 -18.95
C THR A 161 -19.90 12.52 -20.40
N GLN A 162 -19.06 13.48 -20.81
CA GLN A 162 -18.40 13.49 -22.12
C GLN A 162 -17.27 12.46 -22.24
N LEU A 163 -16.77 11.93 -21.11
CA LEU A 163 -15.80 10.84 -21.10
C LEU A 163 -16.49 9.56 -21.58
N GLN A 164 -16.17 9.12 -22.80
CA GLN A 164 -16.77 7.94 -23.42
C GLN A 164 -15.66 6.98 -23.87
N PRO A 165 -15.76 5.68 -23.52
CA PRO A 165 -14.80 4.66 -23.95
C PRO A 165 -14.62 4.59 -25.47
N ARG A 166 -13.38 4.58 -25.95
CA ARG A 166 -12.99 4.42 -27.35
C ARG A 166 -11.49 4.17 -27.50
N GLY A 167 -11.09 3.57 -28.63
CA GLY A 167 -9.68 3.53 -29.05
C GLY A 167 -8.76 2.71 -28.14
N THR A 168 -7.48 3.08 -28.15
CA THR A 168 -6.37 2.41 -27.46
C THR A 168 -5.91 3.21 -26.23
N THR A 169 -4.83 2.79 -25.56
CA THR A 169 -4.33 3.35 -24.30
C THR A 169 -2.93 3.97 -24.48
N ASN A 170 -2.84 5.31 -24.53
CA ASN A 170 -1.59 6.07 -24.63
C ASN A 170 -1.26 6.78 -23.31
N ILE A 171 -0.71 6.03 -22.35
CA ILE A 171 -0.28 6.57 -21.05
C ILE A 171 0.82 7.62 -21.23
N TYR A 172 1.76 7.42 -22.16
CA TYR A 172 2.87 8.35 -22.40
C TYR A 172 2.38 9.79 -22.62
N GLN A 173 1.38 9.98 -23.47
CA GLN A 173 0.87 11.32 -23.81
C GLN A 173 0.19 11.98 -22.60
N SER A 174 -0.50 11.21 -21.77
CA SER A 174 -1.07 11.71 -20.52
C SER A 174 0.02 12.25 -19.59
N LEU A 175 1.12 11.50 -19.40
CA LEU A 175 2.23 11.92 -18.53
C LEU A 175 2.94 13.16 -19.08
N GLU A 176 3.20 13.20 -20.39
CA GLU A 176 3.81 14.35 -21.07
C GLU A 176 2.96 15.62 -20.86
N LEU A 177 1.64 15.52 -20.98
CA LEU A 177 0.73 16.62 -20.73
C LEU A 177 0.72 17.06 -19.26
N GLN A 178 0.63 16.11 -18.32
CA GLN A 178 0.69 16.40 -16.88
C GLN A 178 1.98 17.13 -16.50
N LYS A 179 3.12 16.68 -17.02
CA LYS A 179 4.42 17.32 -16.82
C LYS A 179 4.46 18.73 -17.40
N GLU A 180 3.97 18.93 -18.62
CA GLU A 180 3.88 20.26 -19.24
C GLU A 180 2.98 21.21 -18.43
N ARG A 181 1.84 20.73 -17.95
CA ARG A 181 0.89 21.52 -17.14
C ARG A 181 1.47 21.85 -15.78
N ALA A 182 2.10 20.88 -15.12
CA ALA A 182 2.78 21.10 -13.85
C ALA A 182 3.87 22.20 -13.97
N GLN A 183 4.63 22.21 -15.07
CA GLN A 183 5.64 23.23 -15.33
C GLN A 183 5.05 24.63 -15.59
N LYS A 184 3.83 24.71 -16.16
CA LYS A 184 3.15 25.98 -16.44
C LYS A 184 2.44 26.56 -15.23
N ARG A 185 2.08 25.74 -14.25
CA ARG A 185 1.41 26.16 -13.02
C ARG A 185 2.41 26.85 -12.07
N SER A 186 1.88 27.68 -11.18
CA SER A 186 2.68 28.37 -10.17
C SER A 186 3.43 27.33 -9.32
N THR A 187 4.70 27.60 -9.03
CA THR A 187 5.53 26.76 -8.13
C THR A 187 5.05 26.75 -6.68
N GLN A 188 4.08 27.60 -6.33
CA GLN A 188 3.48 27.69 -5.01
C GLN A 188 2.22 26.81 -4.84
N ALA A 189 1.66 26.25 -5.91
CA ALA A 189 0.47 25.41 -5.83
C ALA A 189 0.85 23.96 -5.52
N ASN A 190 0.09 23.30 -4.66
CA ASN A 190 0.26 21.86 -4.41
C ASN A 190 -0.39 21.08 -5.55
N ILE A 191 0.42 20.58 -6.48
CA ILE A 191 -0.06 19.88 -7.67
C ILE A 191 -0.09 18.37 -7.42
N THR A 192 -1.26 17.78 -7.59
CA THR A 192 -1.47 16.33 -7.55
C THR A 192 -1.96 15.83 -8.89
N ASN A 193 -1.16 14.97 -9.51
CA ASN A 193 -1.49 14.28 -10.74
C ASN A 193 -2.08 12.91 -10.39
N ILE A 194 -3.27 12.60 -10.88
CA ILE A 194 -3.91 11.30 -10.67
C ILE A 194 -4.13 10.65 -12.04
N THR A 195 -3.49 9.52 -12.29
CA THR A 195 -3.68 8.72 -13.51
C THR A 195 -4.46 7.45 -13.21
N LEU A 196 -5.59 7.29 -13.90
CA LEU A 196 -6.48 6.13 -13.80
C LEU A 196 -6.39 5.30 -15.07
N THR A 197 -6.23 3.98 -14.97
CA THR A 197 -6.24 3.07 -16.14
C THR A 197 -6.67 1.66 -15.73
N ASP A 198 -7.32 0.94 -16.65
CA ASP A 198 -7.67 -0.47 -16.50
C ASP A 198 -6.81 -1.41 -17.37
N GLY A 199 -5.84 -0.86 -18.10
CA GLY A 199 -5.09 -1.57 -19.12
C GLY A 199 -3.60 -1.21 -19.18
N GLU A 200 -2.90 -1.83 -20.14
CA GLU A 200 -1.50 -1.57 -20.41
C GLU A 200 -1.33 -0.49 -21.49
N ALA A 201 -0.21 0.25 -21.46
CA ALA A 201 0.14 1.14 -22.56
C ALA A 201 0.37 0.33 -23.85
N ASN A 202 -0.48 0.53 -24.85
CA ASN A 202 -0.44 -0.19 -26.13
C ASN A 202 -0.37 0.76 -27.35
N ALA A 203 -0.36 2.06 -27.12
CA ALA A 203 -0.19 3.09 -28.14
C ALA A 203 0.64 4.26 -27.63
N GLY A 204 1.06 5.15 -28.55
CA GLY A 204 1.81 6.36 -28.24
C GLY A 204 3.27 6.34 -28.68
N LYS A 205 4.05 7.32 -28.19
CA LYS A 205 5.48 7.45 -28.52
C LYS A 205 6.31 6.32 -27.91
N SER A 206 5.90 5.79 -26.78
CA SER A 206 6.51 4.64 -26.11
C SER A 206 5.46 3.87 -25.33
N THR A 207 5.59 2.55 -25.33
CA THR A 207 4.88 1.63 -24.43
C THR A 207 5.80 1.09 -23.33
N ASP A 208 7.09 1.46 -23.36
CA ASP A 208 8.07 1.08 -22.34
C ASP A 208 7.98 2.01 -21.13
N TYR A 209 7.65 1.43 -19.98
CA TYR A 209 7.56 2.10 -18.69
C TYR A 209 8.89 2.68 -18.20
N ASN A 210 10.05 2.18 -18.67
CA ASN A 210 11.33 2.85 -18.46
C ASN A 210 11.29 4.28 -19.03
N VAL A 211 10.94 4.38 -20.31
CA VAL A 211 10.92 5.67 -21.03
C VAL A 211 9.81 6.57 -20.48
N MET A 212 8.65 6.01 -20.13
CA MET A 212 7.55 6.78 -19.54
C MET A 212 7.88 7.36 -18.15
N SER A 213 8.74 6.70 -17.37
CA SER A 213 9.14 7.19 -16.03
C SER A 213 9.82 8.57 -16.07
N GLU A 214 10.50 8.89 -17.17
CA GLU A 214 11.12 10.22 -17.40
C GLU A 214 10.07 11.33 -17.63
N GLN A 215 8.85 10.95 -17.98
CA GLN A 215 7.73 11.88 -18.21
C GLN A 215 6.88 12.11 -16.97
N VAL A 216 7.15 11.42 -15.85
CA VAL A 216 6.47 11.69 -14.58
C VAL A 216 6.88 13.08 -14.09
N ALA A 217 5.88 13.89 -13.71
CA ALA A 217 6.12 15.29 -13.34
C ALA A 217 6.93 15.39 -12.04
N PRO A 218 8.08 16.10 -12.02
CA PRO A 218 8.83 16.32 -10.80
C PRO A 218 8.11 17.32 -9.88
N ASN A 219 8.45 17.30 -8.59
CA ASN A 219 7.92 18.23 -7.57
C ASN A 219 6.37 18.23 -7.46
N CYS A 220 5.73 17.14 -7.88
CA CYS A 220 4.29 16.94 -7.78
C CYS A 220 4.02 15.62 -7.06
N THR A 221 2.85 15.51 -6.44
CA THR A 221 2.34 14.21 -5.99
C THR A 221 1.79 13.47 -7.20
N ASN A 222 2.31 12.27 -7.49
CA ASN A 222 1.91 11.49 -8.66
C ASN A 222 1.25 10.19 -8.21
N ILE A 223 -0.05 10.06 -8.44
CA ILE A 223 -0.85 8.92 -8.01
C ILE A 223 -1.27 8.12 -9.22
N PHE A 224 -0.96 6.83 -9.22
CA PHE A 224 -1.31 5.88 -10.28
C PHE A 224 -2.31 4.88 -9.72
N ILE A 225 -3.48 4.80 -10.33
CA ILE A 225 -4.56 3.90 -9.91
C ILE A 225 -4.83 2.91 -11.03
N GLY A 226 -4.60 1.63 -10.73
CA GLY A 226 -4.90 0.51 -11.63
C GLY A 226 -6.24 -0.13 -11.27
N PHE A 227 -7.17 -0.17 -12.22
CA PHE A 227 -8.48 -0.79 -12.06
C PHE A 227 -8.50 -2.21 -12.61
N GLY A 228 -9.07 -3.12 -11.83
CA GLY A 228 -9.28 -4.50 -12.25
C GLY A 228 -7.96 -5.22 -12.50
N LYS A 229 -8.03 -6.34 -13.22
CA LYS A 229 -6.89 -7.25 -13.35
C LYS A 229 -6.01 -6.97 -14.56
N ASP A 230 -6.41 -6.15 -15.52
CA ASP A 230 -5.80 -6.13 -16.85
C ASP A 230 -4.73 -5.04 -17.04
N HIS A 231 -4.49 -4.20 -16.02
CA HIS A 231 -3.44 -3.18 -16.08
C HIS A 231 -2.03 -3.74 -15.78
N ASN A 232 -1.01 -2.99 -16.19
CA ASN A 232 0.38 -3.36 -15.94
C ASN A 232 0.84 -2.86 -14.55
N ALA A 233 0.74 -3.72 -13.54
CA ALA A 233 1.05 -3.34 -12.16
C ALA A 233 2.52 -2.96 -11.93
N SER A 234 3.48 -3.70 -12.51
CA SER A 234 4.90 -3.37 -12.36
C SER A 234 5.27 -2.09 -13.09
N GLY A 235 4.66 -1.85 -14.26
CA GLY A 235 4.75 -0.61 -15.01
C GLY A 235 4.25 0.59 -14.22
N LEU A 236 3.03 0.52 -13.66
CA LEU A 236 2.50 1.62 -12.85
C LEU A 236 3.30 1.86 -11.57
N GLN A 237 3.77 0.80 -10.89
CA GLN A 237 4.67 0.94 -9.73
C GLN A 237 5.99 1.61 -10.11
N LYS A 238 6.52 1.32 -11.31
CA LYS A 238 7.73 1.97 -11.81
C LYS A 238 7.51 3.46 -12.05
N LEU A 239 6.35 3.86 -12.55
CA LEU A 239 6.00 5.28 -12.70
C LEU A 239 5.84 5.95 -11.33
N ALA A 240 5.21 5.28 -10.37
CA ALA A 240 5.09 5.76 -9.00
C ALA A 240 6.48 5.96 -8.37
N ASN A 241 7.37 4.99 -8.49
CA ASN A 241 8.71 5.04 -7.91
C ASN A 241 9.67 6.00 -8.64
N ALA A 242 9.25 6.58 -9.78
CA ALA A 242 10.07 7.54 -10.52
C ALA A 242 10.29 8.84 -9.75
N GLN A 243 9.40 9.19 -8.81
CA GLN A 243 9.48 10.39 -7.98
C GLN A 243 9.22 10.05 -6.50
N PRO A 244 9.80 10.80 -5.53
CA PRO A 244 9.64 10.51 -4.10
C PRO A 244 8.17 10.52 -3.62
N ASN A 245 7.36 11.42 -4.18
CA ASN A 245 5.95 11.61 -3.85
C ASN A 245 5.01 10.83 -4.77
N GLY A 246 5.50 9.75 -5.38
CA GLY A 246 4.68 8.88 -6.20
C GLY A 246 4.03 7.76 -5.39
N SER A 247 2.82 7.36 -5.78
CA SER A 247 2.10 6.24 -5.15
C SER A 247 1.31 5.46 -6.18
N TYR A 248 1.25 4.15 -5.97
CA TYR A 248 0.43 3.22 -6.75
C TYR A 248 -0.68 2.65 -5.87
N PHE A 249 -1.90 2.61 -6.40
CA PHE A 249 -3.05 1.98 -5.77
C PHE A 249 -3.65 0.95 -6.72
N TYR A 250 -3.90 -0.24 -6.17
CA TYR A 250 -4.62 -1.30 -6.87
C TYR A 250 -6.06 -1.37 -6.37
N ILE A 251 -7.02 -1.30 -7.29
CA ILE A 251 -8.45 -1.44 -7.01
C ILE A 251 -8.96 -2.65 -7.77
N ALA A 252 -9.11 -3.77 -7.06
CA ALA A 252 -9.60 -5.03 -7.65
C ALA A 252 -11.05 -4.90 -8.14
N GLU A 253 -11.89 -4.23 -7.36
CA GLU A 253 -13.30 -3.97 -7.62
C GLU A 253 -13.52 -2.47 -7.76
N ILE A 254 -13.78 -2.00 -8.97
CA ILE A 254 -13.85 -0.57 -9.27
C ILE A 254 -15.00 0.14 -8.53
N GLU A 255 -16.03 -0.61 -8.13
CA GLU A 255 -17.14 -0.19 -7.28
C GLU A 255 -16.65 0.33 -5.92
N LYS A 256 -15.55 -0.22 -5.41
CA LYS A 256 -14.90 0.20 -4.16
C LYS A 256 -13.94 1.38 -4.37
N GLY A 257 -13.80 1.87 -5.60
CA GLY A 257 -12.97 3.02 -5.93
C GLY A 257 -13.21 4.25 -5.04
N PRO A 258 -14.47 4.66 -4.77
CA PRO A 258 -14.74 5.82 -3.91
C PRO A 258 -14.05 5.78 -2.54
N ILE A 259 -13.85 4.59 -1.96
CA ILE A 259 -13.14 4.42 -0.68
C ILE A 259 -11.67 4.85 -0.82
N VAL A 260 -10.98 4.37 -1.85
CA VAL A 260 -9.57 4.73 -2.13
C VAL A 260 -9.43 6.21 -2.40
N PHE A 261 -10.35 6.79 -3.17
CA PHE A 261 -10.34 8.22 -3.44
C PHE A 261 -10.62 9.03 -2.17
N GLY A 262 -11.46 8.56 -1.25
CA GLY A 262 -11.66 9.20 0.04
C GLY A 262 -10.39 9.28 0.87
N GLU A 263 -9.60 8.20 0.88
CA GLU A 263 -8.28 8.21 1.49
C GLU A 263 -7.33 9.21 0.81
N ILE A 264 -7.27 9.21 -0.52
CA ILE A 264 -6.40 10.12 -1.29
C ILE A 264 -6.79 11.58 -1.03
N ILE A 265 -8.07 11.94 -1.18
CA ILE A 265 -8.52 13.33 -1.01
C ILE A 265 -8.34 13.77 0.44
N HIS A 266 -8.58 12.89 1.43
CA HIS A 266 -8.30 13.18 2.83
C HIS A 266 -6.82 13.50 3.03
N GLN A 267 -5.91 12.68 2.47
CA GLN A 267 -4.48 12.94 2.52
C GLN A 267 -4.13 14.30 1.94
N LEU A 268 -4.72 14.69 0.81
CA LEU A 268 -4.38 15.95 0.15
C LEU A 268 -4.84 17.20 0.91
N ILE A 269 -6.05 17.18 1.50
CA ILE A 269 -6.63 18.38 2.13
C ILE A 269 -6.31 18.50 3.63
N TYR A 270 -5.94 17.39 4.28
CA TYR A 270 -5.61 17.34 5.70
C TYR A 270 -4.15 16.92 5.98
N THR A 271 -3.24 17.11 5.02
CA THR A 271 -1.81 16.95 5.30
C THR A 271 -1.38 17.97 6.36
N ALA A 272 -0.80 17.48 7.45
CA ALA A 272 -0.30 18.31 8.56
C ALA A 272 1.21 18.57 8.42
N LEU A 273 1.97 17.52 8.09
CA LEU A 273 3.43 17.54 7.99
C LEU A 273 3.89 16.95 6.65
N THR A 274 4.94 17.52 6.08
CA THR A 274 5.60 17.03 4.85
C THR A 274 7.11 16.99 5.02
N ASP A 275 7.79 16.17 4.21
CA ASP A 275 9.26 16.01 4.22
C ASP A 275 9.80 15.69 5.62
N ILE A 276 9.23 14.65 6.22
CA ILE A 276 9.50 14.26 7.60
C ILE A 276 10.72 13.36 7.62
N THR A 277 11.62 13.63 8.55
CA THR A 277 12.79 12.80 8.82
C THR A 277 12.77 12.41 10.30
N ILE A 278 12.74 11.10 10.55
CA ILE A 278 12.90 10.51 11.89
C ILE A 278 14.36 10.08 12.03
N GLN A 279 15.06 10.63 13.01
CA GLN A 279 16.43 10.28 13.34
C GLN A 279 16.45 9.51 14.66
N MET A 280 17.10 8.35 14.66
CA MET A 280 17.23 7.47 15.81
C MET A 280 18.67 7.50 16.35
N THR A 281 18.81 7.66 17.66
CA THR A 281 20.08 7.52 18.37
C THR A 281 20.07 6.22 19.19
N ASN A 282 21.12 5.41 19.07
CA ASN A 282 21.25 4.09 19.70
C ASN A 282 20.17 3.07 19.32
N ALA A 283 19.47 3.28 18.19
CA ALA A 283 18.51 2.34 17.65
C ALA A 283 18.43 2.43 16.12
N GLU A 284 17.74 1.47 15.53
CA GLU A 284 17.42 1.44 14.12
C GLU A 284 15.90 1.34 13.95
N ILE A 285 15.37 2.04 12.95
CA ILE A 285 13.98 2.03 12.52
C ILE A 285 13.85 1.22 11.23
N TYR A 286 12.77 0.45 11.12
CA TYR A 286 12.53 -0.42 9.96
C TYR A 286 11.96 0.37 8.77
N ASP A 287 12.62 0.24 7.61
CA ASP A 287 12.14 0.75 6.32
C ASP A 287 11.53 -0.39 5.49
N TYR A 288 10.19 -0.44 5.44
CA TYR A 288 9.44 -1.46 4.72
C TYR A 288 9.66 -1.43 3.20
N LYS A 289 10.04 -0.28 2.61
CA LYS A 289 10.25 -0.15 1.16
C LYS A 289 11.54 -0.83 0.71
N THR A 290 12.55 -0.82 1.57
CA THR A 290 13.86 -1.40 1.29
C THR A 290 14.11 -2.71 2.05
N ASN A 291 13.21 -3.07 2.97
CA ASN A 291 13.33 -4.22 3.85
C ASN A 291 14.66 -4.19 4.62
N SER A 292 14.97 -3.02 5.20
CA SER A 292 16.22 -2.80 5.92
C SER A 292 16.00 -1.93 7.15
N TRP A 293 16.89 -2.10 8.13
CA TRP A 293 16.94 -1.30 9.34
C TRP A 293 17.91 -0.13 9.14
N LYS A 294 17.50 1.08 9.51
CA LYS A 294 18.26 2.31 9.29
C LYS A 294 18.21 3.19 10.54
N SER A 295 19.20 4.06 10.74
CA SER A 295 19.12 5.09 11.81
C SER A 295 18.23 6.28 11.41
N GLU A 296 17.95 6.43 10.13
CA GLU A 296 17.17 7.53 9.56
C GLU A 296 16.04 6.98 8.68
N LEU A 297 14.83 7.53 8.84
CA LEU A 297 13.68 7.22 8.00
C LEU A 297 13.05 8.51 7.46
N HIS A 298 12.92 8.58 6.14
CA HIS A 298 12.20 9.65 5.45
C HIS A 298 10.75 9.24 5.17
N ILE A 299 9.81 10.11 5.56
CA ILE A 299 8.37 9.93 5.37
C ILE A 299 7.84 11.12 4.56
N PRO A 300 7.14 10.88 3.44
CA PRO A 300 6.66 11.96 2.58
C PRO A 300 5.70 12.93 3.27
N SER A 301 4.69 12.40 3.97
CA SER A 301 3.68 13.20 4.65
C SER A 301 2.97 12.46 5.78
N LEU A 302 2.42 13.23 6.73
CA LEU A 302 1.50 12.78 7.78
C LEU A 302 0.26 13.66 7.79
N VAL A 303 -0.89 13.03 8.05
CA VAL A 303 -2.21 13.67 7.98
C VAL A 303 -2.79 13.91 9.38
N SER A 304 -3.70 14.87 9.46
CA SER A 304 -4.51 15.17 10.65
C SER A 304 -5.10 13.90 11.26
N GLU A 305 -5.09 13.80 12.60
CA GLU A 305 -5.62 12.67 13.39
C GLU A 305 -4.95 11.31 13.14
N ALA A 306 -3.91 11.22 12.30
CA ALA A 306 -3.26 9.95 12.01
C ALA A 306 -2.43 9.47 13.20
N THR A 307 -2.58 8.18 13.50
CA THR A 307 -1.64 7.44 14.36
C THR A 307 -0.79 6.53 13.48
N LYS A 308 0.53 6.70 13.53
CA LYS A 308 1.48 5.85 12.80
C LYS A 308 2.40 5.12 13.78
N THR A 309 2.57 3.83 13.53
CA THR A 309 3.45 2.97 14.32
C THR A 309 4.62 2.49 13.47
N TYR A 310 5.83 2.78 13.92
CA TYR A 310 7.08 2.35 13.32
C TYR A 310 7.77 1.33 14.20
N HIS A 311 8.43 0.34 13.60
CA HIS A 311 9.16 -0.68 14.35
C HIS A 311 10.60 -0.23 14.56
N VAL A 312 11.09 -0.44 15.77
CA VAL A 312 12.42 -0.03 16.23
C VAL A 312 13.14 -1.25 16.79
N ARG A 313 14.45 -1.31 16.62
CA ARG A 313 15.30 -2.28 17.32
C ARG A 313 16.51 -1.61 17.94
N SER A 314 16.94 -2.11 19.09
CA SER A 314 18.12 -1.58 19.80
C SER A 314 18.78 -2.66 20.64
N THR A 315 20.09 -2.52 20.86
CA THR A 315 20.86 -3.29 21.85
C THR A 315 20.83 -2.65 23.25
N ALA A 316 20.40 -1.39 23.35
CA ALA A 316 20.36 -0.62 24.60
C ALA A 316 19.05 0.20 24.69
N PRO A 317 17.90 -0.44 24.95
CA PRO A 317 16.57 0.21 25.01
C PRO A 317 16.48 1.45 25.89
N ASP A 318 17.21 1.46 27.01
CA ASP A 318 17.20 2.56 28.00
C ASP A 318 17.95 3.81 27.52
N ALA A 319 18.78 3.68 26.47
CA ALA A 319 19.60 4.77 25.94
C ALA A 319 19.10 5.28 24.58
N VAL A 320 17.92 4.84 24.15
CA VAL A 320 17.36 5.22 22.84
C VAL A 320 16.68 6.58 22.93
N SER A 321 16.96 7.42 21.95
CA SER A 321 16.20 8.65 21.71
C SER A 321 15.91 8.82 20.22
N ALA A 322 14.83 9.54 19.92
CA ALA A 322 14.48 9.93 18.56
C ALA A 322 14.24 11.44 18.46
N SER A 323 14.50 12.01 17.29
CA SER A 323 14.09 13.37 16.91
C SER A 323 13.36 13.37 15.57
N ILE A 324 12.41 14.30 15.43
CA ILE A 324 11.56 14.43 14.26
C ILE A 324 11.71 15.84 13.70
N SER A 325 12.18 15.93 12.46
CA SER A 325 12.22 17.18 11.68
C SER A 325 11.25 17.08 10.51
N ALA A 326 10.47 18.14 10.26
CA ALA A 326 9.55 18.19 9.12
C ALA A 326 9.20 19.63 8.73
N CYS A 327 8.52 19.80 7.59
CA CYS A 327 7.86 21.03 7.20
C CYS A 327 6.39 20.99 7.65
N SER A 328 5.93 22.01 8.38
CA SER A 328 4.50 22.19 8.63
C SER A 328 3.78 22.68 7.38
N ALA A 329 2.85 21.87 6.87
CA ALA A 329 2.01 22.24 5.74
C ALA A 329 1.01 23.35 6.12
N ILE A 330 0.60 23.41 7.39
CA ILE A 330 -0.34 24.40 7.93
C ILE A 330 0.31 25.78 8.04
N HIS A 331 1.62 25.82 8.29
CA HIS A 331 2.39 27.06 8.38
C HIS A 331 3.18 27.41 7.11
N GLU A 332 2.95 26.65 6.03
CA GLU A 332 3.59 26.86 4.72
C GLU A 332 5.13 26.82 4.77
N GLU A 333 5.68 25.99 5.64
CA GLU A 333 7.13 25.85 5.77
C GLU A 333 7.71 25.14 4.54
N THR A 334 8.84 25.64 4.05
CA THR A 334 9.53 25.09 2.86
C THR A 334 10.83 24.38 3.20
N THR A 335 11.28 24.49 4.44
CA THR A 335 12.52 23.87 4.92
C THR A 335 12.22 23.05 6.17
N PRO A 336 12.65 21.77 6.22
CA PRO A 336 12.43 20.94 7.39
C PRO A 336 13.04 21.58 8.61
N THR A 337 12.23 21.70 9.66
CA THR A 337 12.66 22.22 10.96
C THR A 337 12.28 21.22 12.02
N GLU A 338 13.01 21.25 13.12
CA GLU A 338 12.80 20.33 14.22
C GLU A 338 11.44 20.60 14.88
N ILE A 339 10.61 19.57 15.03
CA ILE A 339 9.26 19.67 15.61
C ILE A 339 9.23 19.06 17.00
N GLU A 340 9.74 17.84 17.10
CA GLU A 340 9.77 17.08 18.35
C GLU A 340 11.18 16.56 18.56
N ASN A 341 11.68 16.77 19.78
CA ASN A 341 12.99 16.35 20.21
C ASN A 341 12.90 15.50 21.45
N ASP A 342 13.95 14.73 21.69
CA ASP A 342 14.12 14.03 22.96
C ASP A 342 12.98 13.03 23.23
N ILE A 343 12.53 12.33 22.19
CA ILE A 343 11.57 11.22 22.33
C ILE A 343 12.33 10.05 22.94
N PHE A 344 12.22 9.90 24.26
CA PHE A 344 12.85 8.80 25.00
C PHE A 344 11.94 7.58 25.08
N SER A 345 12.54 6.42 25.35
CA SER A 345 11.78 5.23 25.70
C SER A 345 10.99 5.47 26.98
N VAL A 346 9.70 5.17 26.94
CA VAL A 346 8.83 5.26 28.11
C VAL A 346 9.31 4.20 29.11
N PRO A 347 9.56 4.57 30.38
CA PRO A 347 9.98 3.62 31.38
C PRO A 347 8.90 2.56 31.57
N HIS A 348 9.32 1.32 31.80
CA HIS A 348 8.37 0.23 31.97
C HIS A 348 7.45 0.45 33.17
N LEU A 349 6.19 0.05 33.02
CA LEU A 349 5.23 0.05 34.12
C LEU A 349 5.73 -0.89 35.22
N GLN A 350 5.70 -0.43 36.47
CA GLN A 350 6.08 -1.21 37.64
C GLN A 350 4.86 -1.39 38.54
N ASP A 351 4.66 -2.61 39.03
CA ASP A 351 3.64 -2.93 40.02
C ASP A 351 4.02 -2.34 41.41
N GLU A 352 3.12 -2.38 42.39
CA GLU A 352 3.36 -1.86 43.74
C GLU A 352 4.60 -2.48 44.42
N ASP A 353 4.95 -3.71 44.03
CA ASP A 353 6.12 -4.47 44.49
C ASP A 353 7.42 -4.17 43.70
N GLY A 354 7.39 -3.25 42.73
CA GLY A 354 8.53 -2.89 41.88
C GLY A 354 8.84 -3.89 40.76
N THR A 355 7.97 -4.88 40.53
CA THR A 355 8.10 -5.82 39.41
C THR A 355 7.62 -5.17 38.12
N ILE A 356 8.37 -5.33 37.03
CA ILE A 356 7.99 -4.78 35.72
C ILE A 356 6.76 -5.52 35.18
N VAL A 357 5.69 -4.78 34.88
CA VAL A 357 4.51 -5.28 34.19
C VAL A 357 4.90 -5.57 32.73
N PRO A 358 4.68 -6.79 32.23
CA PRO A 358 4.99 -7.12 30.85
C PRO A 358 4.17 -6.26 29.88
N ASP A 359 4.85 -5.60 28.94
CA ASP A 359 4.22 -4.90 27.82
C ASP A 359 4.41 -5.76 26.56
N SER A 360 3.33 -6.43 26.15
CA SER A 360 3.37 -7.39 25.05
C SER A 360 3.17 -6.67 23.72
N LEU A 361 4.28 -6.46 23.00
CA LEU A 361 4.27 -5.97 21.63
C LEU A 361 4.10 -7.10 20.61
N GLY A 362 3.55 -8.26 21.03
CA GLY A 362 3.48 -9.48 20.23
C GLY A 362 2.80 -9.32 18.86
N VAL A 363 1.71 -8.53 18.79
CA VAL A 363 1.03 -8.28 17.52
C VAL A 363 1.91 -7.45 16.56
N TYR A 364 2.66 -6.47 17.08
CA TYR A 364 3.61 -5.69 16.29
C TYR A 364 4.83 -6.51 15.84
N MET A 365 5.25 -7.47 16.66
CA MET A 365 6.27 -8.47 16.29
C MET A 365 5.79 -9.32 15.09
N PHE A 366 4.52 -9.74 15.08
CA PHE A 366 3.94 -10.40 13.90
C PHE A 366 3.83 -9.48 12.71
N ARG A 367 3.46 -8.21 12.92
CA ARG A 367 3.40 -7.20 11.85
C ARG A 367 4.75 -7.02 11.17
N GLN A 368 5.83 -6.92 11.94
CA GLN A 368 7.19 -6.83 11.40
C GLN A 368 7.49 -8.01 10.46
N ARG A 369 7.24 -9.23 10.94
CA ARG A 369 7.48 -10.43 10.13
C ARG A 369 6.59 -10.51 8.89
N THR A 370 5.34 -10.07 9.01
CA THR A 370 4.42 -9.97 7.87
C THR A 370 4.96 -9.01 6.82
N GLN A 371 5.44 -7.82 7.20
CA GLN A 371 6.04 -6.86 6.26
C GLN A 371 7.24 -7.43 5.52
N GLU A 372 8.12 -8.16 6.21
CA GLU A 372 9.28 -8.83 5.59
C GLU A 372 8.88 -9.88 4.54
N LEU A 373 7.90 -10.71 4.89
CA LEU A 373 7.40 -11.76 4.01
C LEU A 373 6.68 -11.18 2.79
N LEU A 374 5.87 -10.14 2.97
CA LEU A 374 5.20 -9.43 1.88
C LEU A 374 6.22 -8.79 0.92
N PHE A 375 7.27 -8.15 1.45
CA PHE A 375 8.34 -7.59 0.63
C PHE A 375 9.05 -8.66 -0.20
N ARG A 376 9.42 -9.79 0.42
CA ARG A 376 10.09 -10.91 -0.26
C ARG A 376 9.20 -11.50 -1.36
N ALA A 377 7.92 -11.73 -1.06
CA ALA A 377 6.96 -12.24 -2.04
C ALA A 377 6.79 -11.26 -3.22
N HIS A 378 6.72 -9.95 -2.93
CA HIS A 378 6.62 -8.92 -3.95
C HIS A 378 7.87 -8.87 -4.85
N LYS A 379 9.07 -8.83 -4.26
CA LYS A 379 10.34 -8.81 -4.98
C LYS A 379 10.50 -10.05 -5.87
N ASN A 380 10.17 -11.23 -5.36
CA ASN A 380 10.22 -12.47 -6.13
C ASN A 380 9.19 -12.47 -7.30
N SER A 381 8.00 -11.90 -7.08
CA SER A 381 6.97 -11.74 -8.13
C SER A 381 7.45 -10.81 -9.25
N LEU A 382 8.02 -9.65 -8.91
CA LEU A 382 8.60 -8.72 -9.88
C LEU A 382 9.74 -9.36 -10.69
N ALA A 383 10.63 -10.10 -10.04
CA ALA A 383 11.72 -10.79 -10.72
C ALA A 383 11.22 -11.82 -11.75
N LYS A 384 10.02 -12.38 -11.56
CA LYS A 384 9.42 -13.39 -12.43
C LYS A 384 8.66 -12.85 -13.61
N GLU A 385 8.18 -11.62 -13.58
CA GLU A 385 7.47 -11.04 -14.73
C GLU A 385 8.36 -11.04 -16.00
N ASN A 386 9.68 -10.94 -15.84
CA ASN A 386 10.64 -11.01 -16.93
C ASN A 386 11.16 -12.44 -17.22
N ARG A 387 10.42 -13.49 -16.83
CA ARG A 387 10.83 -14.92 -16.91
C ARG A 387 11.36 -15.34 -18.28
N LEU A 388 10.82 -14.81 -19.38
CA LEU A 388 11.22 -15.18 -20.74
C LEU A 388 12.69 -14.82 -21.05
N LEU A 389 13.25 -13.84 -20.35
CA LEU A 389 14.62 -13.37 -20.54
C LEU A 389 15.63 -14.03 -19.58
N LEU A 390 15.15 -14.81 -18.61
CA LEU A 390 16.00 -15.46 -17.61
C LEU A 390 16.57 -16.79 -18.12
N ASP A 391 17.84 -17.06 -17.79
CA ASP A 391 18.45 -18.37 -18.01
C ASP A 391 17.82 -19.47 -17.14
N CYS A 392 18.13 -20.74 -17.45
CA CYS A 392 17.55 -21.87 -16.74
C CYS A 392 17.92 -21.90 -15.25
N GLY A 393 19.15 -21.55 -14.88
CA GLY A 393 19.61 -21.57 -13.49
C GLY A 393 18.88 -20.55 -12.62
N THR A 394 18.72 -19.33 -13.13
CA THR A 394 18.01 -18.24 -12.46
C THR A 394 16.53 -18.58 -12.26
N ARG A 395 15.91 -19.26 -13.23
CA ARG A 395 14.52 -19.73 -13.10
C ARG A 395 14.36 -20.75 -11.98
N THR A 396 15.30 -21.69 -11.84
CA THR A 396 15.28 -22.69 -10.77
C THR A 396 15.44 -22.03 -9.40
N LEU A 397 16.43 -21.15 -9.25
CA LEU A 397 16.66 -20.42 -7.98
C LEU A 397 15.43 -19.61 -7.55
N LEU A 398 14.79 -18.89 -8.47
CA LEU A 398 13.58 -18.13 -8.18
C LEU A 398 12.37 -19.02 -7.82
N ALA A 399 12.32 -20.26 -8.33
CA ALA A 399 11.27 -21.22 -7.98
C ALA A 399 11.52 -21.83 -6.58
N GLU A 400 12.76 -22.16 -6.26
CA GLU A 400 13.16 -22.60 -4.91
C GLU A 400 12.88 -21.51 -3.87
N GLU A 401 13.23 -20.26 -4.17
CA GLU A 401 12.94 -19.12 -3.30
C GLU A 401 11.42 -18.91 -3.10
N GLU A 402 10.62 -19.12 -4.14
CA GLU A 402 9.15 -19.04 -4.01
C GLU A 402 8.60 -20.11 -3.08
N GLN A 403 9.06 -21.35 -3.21
CA GLN A 403 8.64 -22.43 -2.32
C GLN A 403 9.07 -22.16 -0.87
N GLN A 404 10.28 -21.63 -0.68
CA GLN A 404 10.76 -21.18 0.61
C GLN A 404 9.86 -20.11 1.22
N ILE A 405 9.54 -19.04 0.46
CA ILE A 405 8.67 -17.96 0.90
C ILE A 405 7.27 -18.49 1.23
N LYS A 406 6.69 -19.35 0.38
CA LYS A 406 5.39 -19.98 0.63
C LYS A 406 5.38 -20.75 1.94
N ARG A 407 6.41 -21.56 2.19
CA ARG A 407 6.53 -22.33 3.44
C ARG A 407 6.60 -21.41 4.65
N GLU A 408 7.46 -20.39 4.62
CA GLU A 408 7.59 -19.43 5.71
C GLU A 408 6.29 -18.65 5.98
N MET A 409 5.57 -18.24 4.94
CA MET A 409 4.28 -17.57 5.07
C MET A 409 3.20 -18.47 5.66
N ARG A 410 3.14 -19.75 5.27
CA ARG A 410 2.21 -20.74 5.84
C ARG A 410 2.49 -21.01 7.30
N GLU A 411 3.76 -21.18 7.66
CA GLU A 411 4.18 -21.36 9.04
C GLU A 411 3.83 -20.15 9.90
N HIS A 412 4.08 -18.93 9.39
CA HIS A 412 3.75 -17.68 10.06
C HIS A 412 2.22 -17.51 10.25
N TYR A 413 1.43 -17.76 9.21
CA TYR A 413 -0.03 -17.75 9.28
C TYR A 413 -0.57 -18.73 10.33
N THR A 414 -0.09 -19.98 10.29
CA THR A 414 -0.50 -21.02 11.25
C THR A 414 -0.12 -20.64 12.68
N PHE A 415 1.05 -20.03 12.86
CA PHE A 415 1.50 -19.51 14.15
C PHE A 415 0.56 -18.42 14.67
N MET A 416 0.28 -17.40 13.85
CA MET A 416 -0.62 -16.30 14.22
C MET A 416 -2.03 -16.80 14.57
N LYS A 417 -2.56 -17.75 13.78
CA LYS A 417 -3.88 -18.35 14.03
C LYS A 417 -3.93 -19.08 15.38
N LYS A 418 -2.97 -19.98 15.64
CA LYS A 418 -2.88 -20.70 16.92
C LYS A 418 -2.68 -19.74 18.10
N TYR A 419 -1.89 -18.70 17.91
CA TYR A 419 -1.69 -17.67 18.93
C TYR A 419 -2.98 -16.91 19.23
N ALA A 420 -3.74 -16.51 18.20
CA ALA A 420 -5.03 -15.83 18.35
C ALA A 420 -6.03 -16.69 19.14
N GLU A 421 -6.10 -17.99 18.85
CA GLU A 421 -6.97 -18.96 19.54
C GLU A 421 -6.55 -19.13 21.01
N GLN A 422 -5.25 -19.27 21.29
CA GLN A 422 -4.72 -19.53 22.64
C GLN A 422 -4.82 -18.29 23.56
N GLU A 423 -4.52 -17.10 23.04
CA GLU A 423 -4.57 -15.84 23.80
C GLU A 423 -5.94 -15.14 23.73
N LYS A 424 -6.94 -15.76 23.07
CA LYS A 424 -8.29 -15.20 22.86
C LYS A 424 -8.29 -13.84 22.17
N MET A 425 -7.40 -13.67 21.19
CA MET A 425 -7.23 -12.46 20.37
C MET A 425 -7.88 -12.58 18.99
N GLU A 426 -8.85 -13.48 18.81
CA GLU A 426 -9.54 -13.70 17.52
C GLU A 426 -10.26 -12.45 17.00
N THR A 427 -10.65 -11.55 17.90
CA THR A 427 -11.31 -10.27 17.59
C THR A 427 -10.33 -9.11 17.43
N ASP A 428 -9.01 -9.33 17.58
CA ASP A 428 -8.02 -8.27 17.39
C ASP A 428 -7.94 -7.89 15.90
N GLU A 429 -8.32 -6.64 15.60
CA GLU A 429 -8.43 -6.16 14.22
C GLU A 429 -7.08 -6.16 13.49
N LEU A 430 -5.98 -5.84 14.20
CA LEU A 430 -4.66 -5.78 13.60
C LEU A 430 -4.18 -7.20 13.27
N LEU A 431 -4.23 -8.13 14.21
CA LEU A 431 -3.83 -9.52 14.01
C LEU A 431 -4.65 -10.18 12.88
N SER A 432 -5.95 -9.94 12.87
CA SER A 432 -6.86 -10.38 11.81
C SER A 432 -6.47 -9.83 10.43
N SER A 433 -6.16 -8.53 10.36
CA SER A 433 -5.67 -7.89 9.14
C SER A 433 -4.36 -8.50 8.64
N LEU A 434 -3.41 -8.77 9.53
CA LEU A 434 -2.13 -9.41 9.20
C LEU A 434 -2.30 -10.84 8.66
N MET A 435 -3.19 -11.62 9.27
CA MET A 435 -3.53 -12.95 8.77
C MET A 435 -4.15 -12.87 7.38
N THR A 436 -5.01 -11.89 7.15
CA THR A 436 -5.65 -11.66 5.85
C THR A 436 -4.63 -11.26 4.77
N ASP A 437 -3.67 -10.38 5.09
CA ASP A 437 -2.59 -10.00 4.16
C ASP A 437 -1.77 -11.21 3.71
N ILE A 438 -1.36 -12.05 4.67
CA ILE A 438 -0.60 -13.27 4.38
C ILE A 438 -1.44 -14.25 3.55
N ALA A 439 -2.72 -14.44 3.88
CA ALA A 439 -3.60 -15.34 3.16
C ALA A 439 -3.81 -14.92 1.70
N VAL A 440 -4.09 -13.64 1.45
CA VAL A 440 -4.30 -13.11 0.09
C VAL A 440 -3.05 -13.22 -0.77
N VAL A 441 -1.88 -12.91 -0.21
CA VAL A 441 -0.63 -13.11 -0.95
C VAL A 441 -0.36 -14.59 -1.17
N LEU A 442 -0.52 -15.46 -0.17
CA LEU A 442 -0.37 -16.92 -0.36
C LEU A 442 -1.25 -17.49 -1.47
N GLN A 443 -2.50 -17.06 -1.56
CA GLN A 443 -3.47 -17.51 -2.57
C GLN A 443 -3.10 -17.06 -3.99
N THR A 444 -2.44 -15.91 -4.14
CA THR A 444 -2.11 -15.32 -5.45
C THR A 444 -0.65 -15.53 -5.84
N PHE A 445 0.22 -15.90 -4.90
CA PHE A 445 1.66 -15.96 -5.09
C PHE A 445 2.09 -17.11 -6.03
N GLY A 446 2.93 -16.76 -7.01
CA GLY A 446 3.28 -17.62 -8.14
C GLY A 446 2.31 -17.52 -9.34
N GLY A 447 1.14 -16.89 -9.15
CA GLY A 447 0.19 -16.59 -10.22
C GLY A 447 0.57 -15.36 -11.05
N LYS A 448 -0.19 -15.11 -12.13
CA LYS A 448 0.04 -13.96 -13.03
C LYS A 448 -0.20 -12.60 -12.37
N LYS A 449 -0.98 -12.58 -11.28
CA LYS A 449 -1.39 -11.35 -10.58
C LYS A 449 -0.70 -11.18 -9.22
N ALA A 450 0.27 -12.04 -8.89
CA ALA A 450 0.99 -12.00 -7.62
C ALA A 450 1.58 -10.61 -7.31
N THR A 451 2.11 -9.92 -8.31
CA THR A 451 2.67 -8.57 -8.18
C THR A 451 1.64 -7.54 -7.72
N MET A 452 0.39 -7.62 -8.20
CA MET A 452 -0.68 -6.68 -7.85
C MET A 452 -1.04 -6.79 -6.37
N TYR A 453 -1.35 -8.01 -5.92
CA TYR A 453 -1.78 -8.28 -4.56
C TYR A 453 -0.63 -8.09 -3.55
N SER A 454 0.57 -8.57 -3.85
CA SER A 454 1.73 -8.37 -2.97
C SER A 454 2.13 -6.89 -2.84
N ALA A 455 2.08 -6.12 -3.92
CA ALA A 455 2.31 -4.67 -3.86
C ALA A 455 1.25 -3.98 -3.02
N ALA A 456 -0.04 -4.26 -3.26
CA ALA A 456 -1.15 -3.64 -2.54
C ALA A 456 -1.09 -3.93 -1.04
N ARG A 457 -0.87 -5.20 -0.65
CA ARG A 457 -0.74 -5.59 0.77
C ARG A 457 0.51 -5.00 1.42
N GLY A 458 1.65 -5.05 0.73
CA GLY A 458 2.91 -4.50 1.23
C GLY A 458 2.85 -3.00 1.45
N ASP A 459 2.33 -2.24 0.47
CA ASP A 459 2.17 -0.80 0.58
C ASP A 459 1.13 -0.41 1.63
N SER A 460 0.00 -1.14 1.72
CA SER A 460 -1.02 -0.86 2.72
C SER A 460 -0.48 -1.05 4.14
N GLN A 461 0.24 -2.15 4.40
CA GLN A 461 0.85 -2.41 5.71
C GLN A 461 1.99 -1.45 6.05
N GLY A 462 2.80 -1.07 5.05
CA GLY A 462 3.92 -0.15 5.24
C GLY A 462 3.45 1.29 5.50
N LYS A 463 2.56 1.81 4.65
CA LYS A 463 1.99 3.14 4.76
C LYS A 463 0.93 3.25 5.85
N GLN A 464 0.42 2.12 6.36
CA GLN A 464 -0.71 2.06 7.29
C GLN A 464 -1.93 2.78 6.67
N THR A 465 -2.32 2.34 5.47
CA THR A 465 -3.50 2.86 4.77
C THR A 465 -4.77 2.25 5.32
N SER A 466 -5.89 2.91 5.05
CA SER A 466 -7.21 2.41 5.39
C SER A 466 -7.72 1.38 4.39
N HIS A 467 -7.52 1.63 3.09
CA HIS A 467 -7.93 0.68 2.06
C HIS A 467 -6.96 -0.49 1.93
N ASN A 468 -7.51 -1.71 1.82
CA ASN A 468 -6.76 -2.90 1.49
C ASN A 468 -7.56 -3.87 0.60
N VAL A 469 -6.87 -4.67 -0.23
CA VAL A 469 -7.50 -5.58 -1.21
C VAL A 469 -7.83 -6.91 -0.55
N SER A 470 -9.00 -7.02 0.09
CA SER A 470 -9.44 -8.21 0.85
C SER A 470 -9.90 -9.39 -0.01
N GLN A 471 -10.49 -9.13 -1.17
CA GLN A 471 -11.08 -10.15 -2.01
C GLN A 471 -10.14 -10.54 -3.16
N VAL A 472 -10.00 -11.83 -3.39
CA VAL A 472 -9.23 -12.41 -4.49
C VAL A 472 -10.20 -13.07 -5.45
N ASN A 473 -10.19 -12.65 -6.71
CA ASN A 473 -11.02 -13.30 -7.72
C ASN A 473 -10.56 -14.76 -7.92
N PRO A 474 -11.47 -15.73 -8.11
CA PRO A 474 -11.09 -17.12 -8.37
C PRO A 474 -10.13 -17.31 -9.54
N GLU A 475 -10.20 -16.41 -10.54
CA GLU A 475 -9.31 -16.41 -11.71
C GLU A 475 -7.89 -15.92 -11.41
N ASP A 476 -7.72 -15.16 -10.33
CA ASP A 476 -6.44 -14.60 -9.90
C ASP A 476 -5.67 -15.55 -8.96
N LEU A 477 -6.35 -16.60 -8.48
CA LEU A 477 -5.72 -17.65 -7.68
C LEU A 477 -4.56 -18.28 -8.46
N ALA A 478 -3.45 -18.51 -7.75
CA ALA A 478 -2.36 -19.28 -8.29
C ALA A 478 -2.90 -20.67 -8.64
N ALA A 479 -2.90 -21.01 -9.94
CA ALA A 479 -3.34 -22.32 -10.37
C ALA A 479 -2.53 -23.37 -9.59
N PRO A 480 -3.18 -24.39 -8.99
CA PRO A 480 -2.43 -25.48 -8.39
C PRO A 480 -1.51 -26.01 -9.47
N LEU A 481 -0.22 -26.18 -9.14
CA LEU A 481 0.75 -26.78 -10.04
C LEU A 481 0.19 -28.13 -10.42
N LYS A 482 -0.50 -28.22 -11.57
CA LYS A 482 -0.93 -29.49 -12.12
C LYS A 482 0.38 -30.21 -12.38
N ARG A 483 0.77 -31.11 -11.45
CA ARG A 483 1.88 -32.05 -11.65
C ARG A 483 1.62 -32.60 -13.05
N GLN A 484 2.44 -32.20 -14.01
CA GLN A 484 2.50 -32.86 -15.29
C GLN A 484 2.97 -34.26 -14.94
N ARG A 485 2.03 -35.14 -14.60
CA ARG A 485 2.27 -36.57 -14.53
C ARG A 485 2.85 -36.89 -15.88
N ASN A 486 4.16 -37.14 -15.91
CA ASN A 486 4.87 -37.63 -17.06
C ASN A 486 4.15 -38.91 -17.48
N ALA A 487 3.21 -38.80 -18.41
CA ALA A 487 2.64 -39.91 -19.15
C ALA A 487 3.67 -40.37 -20.20
N ARG A 488 4.89 -40.67 -19.73
CA ARG A 488 5.92 -41.38 -20.47
C ARG A 488 6.25 -42.58 -19.60
N PHE A 489 6.23 -43.77 -20.20
CA PHE A 489 6.33 -45.11 -19.58
C PHE A 489 5.01 -45.79 -19.19
N ALA A 490 4.11 -45.94 -20.16
CA ALA A 490 3.27 -47.14 -20.26
C ALA A 490 3.01 -47.50 -21.74
N ALA A 491 4.09 -47.80 -22.46
CA ALA A 491 4.02 -48.44 -23.77
C ALA A 491 5.13 -49.49 -23.88
N SER A 492 5.07 -50.50 -23.01
CA SER A 492 5.77 -51.77 -23.20
C SER A 492 4.70 -52.87 -23.29
N GLY A 493 4.57 -53.51 -24.45
CA GLY A 493 3.70 -54.67 -24.61
C GLY A 493 3.29 -54.95 -26.05
N GLY A 494 4.15 -55.66 -26.78
CA GLY A 494 3.86 -56.26 -28.10
C GLY A 494 4.91 -55.82 -29.12
N GLY A 495 5.93 -56.61 -29.47
CA GLY A 495 5.92 -58.03 -29.78
C GLY A 495 6.21 -58.15 -31.28
N GLY A 496 7.47 -58.40 -31.64
CA GLY A 496 7.89 -58.49 -33.04
C GLY A 496 9.39 -58.72 -33.18
N ASP A 497 9.75 -59.99 -33.32
CA ASP A 497 11.10 -60.49 -33.58
C ASP A 497 11.69 -59.98 -34.89
N GLY A 498 13.02 -59.81 -34.89
CA GLY A 498 13.83 -60.11 -36.08
C GLY A 498 14.82 -59.02 -36.54
N TYR A 499 16.10 -59.32 -36.32
CA TYR A 499 17.30 -58.81 -37.00
C TYR A 499 17.95 -57.49 -36.53
N SER A 500 19.06 -57.67 -35.82
CA SER A 500 20.24 -56.79 -35.75
C SER A 500 21.17 -57.06 -36.97
N PRO A 501 22.16 -56.20 -37.35
CA PRO A 501 23.04 -55.50 -36.39
C PRO A 501 23.67 -54.12 -36.76
N ALA A 502 24.28 -53.56 -35.71
CA ALA A 502 25.50 -52.73 -35.66
C ALA A 502 25.37 -51.21 -35.93
N PHE A 503 25.67 -50.38 -34.91
CA PHE A 503 26.99 -49.74 -34.69
C PHE A 503 26.96 -48.89 -33.39
N LEU A 504 28.00 -49.04 -32.54
CA LEU A 504 28.71 -48.05 -31.68
C LEU A 504 27.91 -46.87 -31.05
N ARG A 505 28.05 -46.47 -29.78
CA ARG A 505 29.25 -46.33 -28.94
C ARG A 505 28.84 -45.93 -27.51
N GLN A 506 29.72 -46.22 -26.55
CA GLN A 506 29.70 -45.79 -25.14
C GLN A 506 29.34 -44.32 -24.92
N THR A 507 28.60 -44.03 -23.85
CA THR A 507 29.11 -43.27 -22.68
C THR A 507 28.14 -43.49 -21.52
N GLY A 508 28.69 -43.94 -20.38
CA GLY A 508 27.95 -44.03 -19.13
C GLY A 508 27.80 -42.66 -18.52
N ILE A 509 26.57 -42.33 -18.13
CA ILE A 509 26.27 -41.32 -17.13
C ILE A 509 25.34 -42.03 -16.15
N ASN A 510 25.83 -42.20 -14.93
CA ASN A 510 25.02 -42.57 -13.77
C ASN A 510 24.12 -41.36 -13.48
N ASP A 511 22.90 -41.39 -13.99
CA ASP A 511 21.82 -40.56 -13.44
C ASP A 511 21.35 -41.26 -12.16
N ASN A 512 21.97 -40.85 -11.04
CA ASN A 512 21.35 -40.99 -9.73
C ASN A 512 20.19 -39.99 -9.69
N ASP A 513 19.05 -40.42 -10.21
CA ASP A 513 17.76 -39.83 -9.86
C ASP A 513 17.51 -40.13 -8.38
N ASN A 514 18.05 -39.25 -7.52
CA ASN A 514 17.54 -39.09 -6.17
C ASN A 514 16.17 -38.42 -6.31
N ASP A 515 15.15 -39.25 -6.56
CA ASP A 515 13.76 -38.94 -6.30
C ASP A 515 13.65 -38.67 -4.79
N ASN A 516 13.93 -37.42 -4.42
CA ASN A 516 13.60 -36.88 -3.13
C ASN A 516 12.09 -36.61 -3.16
N ASP A 517 11.32 -37.70 -3.10
CA ASP A 517 9.91 -37.75 -2.77
C ASP A 517 9.76 -37.26 -1.32
N ASN A 518 10.10 -36.00 -1.07
CA ASN A 518 9.59 -35.31 0.10
C ASN A 518 8.08 -35.24 -0.13
N ASP A 519 7.38 -35.95 0.74
CA ASP A 519 5.94 -35.90 0.91
C ASP A 519 5.48 -34.44 0.92
N ASP A 520 5.09 -33.94 -0.26
CA ASP A 520 4.25 -32.76 -0.41
C ASP A 520 2.89 -33.15 0.16
N GLU A 521 2.79 -33.14 1.49
CA GLU A 521 1.53 -33.30 2.22
C GLU A 521 0.49 -32.42 1.55
N ASP A 522 -0.64 -33.07 1.24
CA ASP A 522 -1.70 -32.58 0.39
C ASP A 522 -1.94 -31.06 0.53
N ASP A 523 -1.66 -30.37 -0.58
CA ASP A 523 -1.74 -28.94 -0.89
C ASP A 523 -3.18 -28.39 -0.75
N ASP A 524 -3.81 -28.58 0.42
CA ASP A 524 -5.19 -28.16 0.64
C ASP A 524 -5.23 -26.68 1.03
N LEU A 525 -4.96 -25.82 0.04
CA LEU A 525 -5.23 -24.39 0.12
C LEU A 525 -6.71 -24.09 0.46
N SER A 526 -7.60 -25.10 0.42
CA SER A 526 -9.00 -24.98 0.86
C SER A 526 -9.16 -24.82 2.38
N ASN A 527 -8.14 -25.16 3.18
CA ASN A 527 -8.13 -24.96 4.63
C ASN A 527 -7.73 -23.54 5.07
N PHE A 528 -7.26 -22.70 4.15
CA PHE A 528 -7.31 -21.26 4.39
C PHE A 528 -8.79 -20.90 4.31
N ALA A 529 -9.42 -20.81 5.48
CA ALA A 529 -10.77 -20.27 5.58
C ALA A 529 -10.85 -19.08 4.62
N GLN A 530 -11.80 -19.13 3.67
CA GLN A 530 -12.08 -17.96 2.84
C GLN A 530 -12.14 -16.79 3.81
N PRO A 531 -11.32 -15.74 3.62
CA PRO A 531 -11.30 -14.64 4.57
C PRO A 531 -12.76 -14.27 4.80
N VAL A 532 -13.26 -14.53 6.02
CA VAL A 532 -14.60 -14.07 6.44
C VAL A 532 -14.65 -12.64 5.96
N LEU A 533 -15.67 -12.26 5.18
CA LEU A 533 -15.76 -10.98 4.48
C LEU A 533 -15.24 -9.85 5.39
N MET A 534 -13.93 -9.60 5.34
CA MET A 534 -13.26 -8.69 6.24
C MET A 534 -13.51 -7.34 5.59
N THR A 535 -14.01 -6.41 6.40
CA THR A 535 -14.23 -5.01 6.03
C THR A 535 -13.10 -4.55 5.10
N ALA A 536 -13.44 -3.98 3.96
CA ALA A 536 -12.49 -3.44 2.98
C ALA A 536 -11.63 -2.31 3.59
N LEU A 537 -12.02 -1.84 4.78
CA LEU A 537 -11.40 -0.79 5.57
C LEU A 537 -10.72 -1.35 6.82
N SER A 538 -9.43 -1.04 6.95
CA SER A 538 -8.68 -1.16 8.19
C SER A 538 -9.12 -0.04 9.14
N ARG A 539 -10.06 -0.36 10.03
CA ARG A 539 -10.59 0.57 11.05
C ARG A 539 -9.50 1.19 11.92
N SER A 540 -8.44 0.44 12.20
CA SER A 540 -7.28 0.90 12.99
C SER A 540 -6.51 2.07 12.38
N ASN A 541 -6.60 2.28 11.06
CA ASN A 541 -5.83 3.29 10.34
C ASN A 541 -6.69 4.41 9.75
N THR A 542 -8.01 4.35 9.89
CA THR A 542 -8.94 5.34 9.32
C THR A 542 -9.29 6.41 10.34
N THR A 543 -8.93 7.65 10.06
CA THR A 543 -9.26 8.78 10.93
C THR A 543 -10.76 9.11 10.89
N PRO A 544 -11.32 9.74 11.94
CA PRO A 544 -12.73 10.17 11.94
C PRO A 544 -13.10 11.01 10.71
N LYS A 545 -12.29 12.03 10.36
CA LYS A 545 -12.52 12.86 9.17
C LYS A 545 -12.39 12.09 7.86
N GLN A 546 -11.51 11.08 7.82
CA GLN A 546 -11.38 10.21 6.65
C GLN A 546 -12.62 9.34 6.48
N LYS A 547 -13.17 8.78 7.56
CA LYS A 547 -14.43 8.01 7.51
C LYS A 547 -15.59 8.86 7.00
N GLU A 548 -15.73 10.09 7.49
CA GLU A 548 -16.76 11.04 7.03
C GLU A 548 -16.62 11.30 5.52
N LEU A 549 -15.40 11.61 5.05
CA LEU A 549 -15.15 11.86 3.63
C LEU A 549 -15.39 10.61 2.76
N MET A 550 -14.97 9.43 3.23
CA MET A 550 -15.25 8.17 2.54
C MET A 550 -16.75 7.90 2.42
N ARG A 551 -17.52 8.19 3.46
CA ARG A 551 -18.99 8.08 3.44
C ARG A 551 -19.59 9.03 2.42
N ASP A 552 -19.19 10.29 2.43
CA ASP A 552 -19.66 11.31 1.47
C ASP A 552 -19.37 10.92 0.01
N LEU A 553 -18.21 10.33 -0.25
CA LEU A 553 -17.81 9.91 -1.59
C LEU A 553 -18.50 8.62 -2.05
N SER A 554 -18.98 7.82 -1.12
CA SER A 554 -19.61 6.55 -1.43
C SER A 554 -21.12 6.68 -1.70
N VAL A 555 -21.76 7.81 -1.31
CA VAL A 555 -23.20 8.05 -1.49
C VAL A 555 -23.69 7.66 -2.90
N GLY A 556 -24.60 6.68 -2.96
CA GLY A 556 -25.18 6.18 -4.22
C GLY A 556 -24.56 4.88 -4.77
N VAL A 557 -23.56 4.31 -4.09
CA VAL A 557 -23.04 2.97 -4.34
C VAL A 557 -23.62 2.01 -3.30
N SER A 558 -24.14 0.84 -3.72
CA SER A 558 -24.76 -0.16 -2.83
C SER A 558 -23.78 -0.92 -1.93
N ALA A 559 -22.51 -0.49 -1.85
CA ALA A 559 -21.42 -1.20 -1.18
C ALA A 559 -21.23 -0.76 0.30
N ILE A 560 -22.15 0.01 0.87
CA ILE A 560 -21.97 0.74 2.14
C ILE A 560 -22.76 0.12 3.30
N ASP A 561 -22.86 -1.20 3.36
CA ASP A 561 -23.22 -1.81 4.66
C ASP A 561 -22.01 -1.74 5.62
N GLU A 562 -20.78 -1.62 5.09
CA GLU A 562 -19.52 -1.66 5.87
C GLU A 562 -19.18 -0.37 6.65
N LEU A 563 -19.77 0.79 6.30
CA LEU A 563 -19.54 2.07 6.98
C LEU A 563 -20.68 2.43 7.98
N GLU A 564 -21.74 1.64 8.06
CA GLU A 564 -22.92 1.94 8.91
C GLU A 564 -22.94 1.16 10.23
N GLU A 565 -22.06 0.16 10.40
CA GLU A 565 -21.89 -0.56 11.67
C GLU A 565 -20.99 0.21 12.65
N ASP A 566 -21.55 1.26 13.28
CA ASP A 566 -21.02 1.90 14.49
C ASP A 566 -21.81 1.47 15.75
#